data_AF-A0A359IKY3-F1
#
_entry.id   AF-A0A359IKY3-F1
#
_cell.length_a   1.000
_cell.length_b   1.000
_cell.length_c   1.000
_cell.angle_alpha   90.00
_cell.angle_beta   90.00
_cell.angle_gamma   90.00
#
_symmetry.space_group_name_H-M   'P 1'
#
loop_
_entity.id
_entity.type
_entity.pdbx_description
1 polymer ?
#
loop_
_entity_poly.entity_id
_entity_poly.type
_entity_poly.pdbx_seq_one_letter_code
_entity_poly.pdbx_strand_id
1 'polypeptide(L)' 'LDAHDKGVIVDSTPLMVVDVYEHAYFMDYGQDTTTYINKVMMNVDWKVANDRLSKVVATEAA' A
#
# COMPACT_ATOMS: atom_id res chain seq x y z
N LEU A 1 -5.70 5.19 -4.98
CA LEU A 1 -7.17 5.09 -4.99
C LEU A 1 -7.59 5.08 -3.54
N ASP A 2 -8.24 6.14 -3.09
CA ASP A 2 -8.96 6.11 -1.81
C ASP A 2 -10.24 5.27 -2.04
N ALA A 3 -10.14 3.99 -1.69
CA ALA A 3 -11.11 2.96 -2.08
C ALA A 3 -11.54 2.08 -0.91
N HIS A 4 -11.28 2.48 0.34
CA HIS A 4 -11.75 1.73 1.52
C HIS A 4 -13.29 1.61 1.54
N ASP A 5 -14.00 2.55 0.90
CA ASP A 5 -15.46 2.55 0.76
C ASP A 5 -15.95 2.27 -0.68
N LYS A 6 -15.04 2.14 -1.65
CA LYS A 6 -15.37 1.94 -3.07
C LYS A 6 -15.43 0.46 -3.49
N GLY A 7 -15.14 -0.46 -2.58
CA GLY A 7 -15.08 -1.90 -2.84
C GLY A 7 -13.69 -2.38 -3.27
N VAL A 8 -13.59 -3.67 -3.58
CA VAL A 8 -12.31 -4.32 -3.92
C VAL A 8 -11.95 -4.10 -5.38
N ILE A 9 -10.68 -3.79 -5.67
CA ILE A 9 -10.17 -3.82 -7.05
C ILE A 9 -10.17 -5.28 -7.52
N VAL A 10 -11.13 -5.62 -8.37
CA VAL A 10 -11.29 -6.98 -8.93
C VAL A 10 -10.25 -7.25 -10.01
N ASP A 11 -9.90 -8.53 -10.18
CA ASP A 11 -8.93 -9.01 -11.17
C ASP A 11 -7.55 -8.34 -11.09
N SER A 12 -7.15 -7.99 -9.85
CA SER A 12 -5.84 -7.41 -9.55
C SER A 12 -5.23 -8.11 -8.35
N THR A 13 -3.90 -8.26 -8.35
CA THR A 13 -3.18 -8.74 -7.17
C THR A 13 -2.50 -7.56 -6.45
N PRO A 14 -2.95 -7.17 -5.25
CA PRO A 14 -2.36 -6.05 -4.52
C PRO A 14 -0.95 -6.41 -4.03
N LEU A 15 0.04 -5.62 -4.43
CA LEU A 15 1.43 -5.76 -3.96
C LEU A 15 1.69 -4.96 -2.68
N MET A 16 1.06 -3.79 -2.56
CA MET A 16 1.18 -2.87 -1.43
C MET A 16 -0.10 -2.04 -1.30
N VAL A 17 -0.47 -1.71 -0.06
CA VAL A 17 -1.56 -0.80 0.29
C VAL A 17 -1.04 0.19 1.32
N VAL A 18 -1.44 1.45 1.20
CA VAL A 18 -1.15 2.51 2.18
C VAL A 18 -2.49 3.06 2.66
N ASP A 19 -2.71 3.06 3.97
CA ASP A 19 -3.91 3.65 4.57
C ASP A 19 -3.71 5.16 4.71
N VAL A 20 -4.62 5.94 4.12
CA VAL A 20 -4.56 7.41 4.13
C VAL A 20 -5.74 8.03 4.89
N TYR A 21 -6.50 7.22 5.64
CA TYR A 21 -7.50 7.74 6.57
C TYR A 21 -6.83 8.37 7.78
N GLU A 22 -7.47 9.41 8.34
CA GLU A 22 -6.91 10.19 9.46
C GLU A 22 -6.53 9.30 10.65
N HIS A 23 -7.26 8.22 10.92
CA HIS A 23 -6.92 7.29 12.01
C HIS A 23 -5.53 6.64 11.87
N ALA A 24 -4.98 6.56 10.66
CA ALA A 24 -3.69 5.91 10.40
C ALA A 24 -2.48 6.81 10.69
N TYR A 25 -2.66 8.14 10.74
CA TYR A 25 -1.53 9.07 10.81
C TYR A 25 -1.77 10.32 11.68
N PHE A 26 -3.01 10.67 12.03
CA PHE A 26 -3.32 11.95 12.64
C PHE A 26 -2.71 12.14 14.04
N MET A 27 -2.51 11.06 14.80
CA MET A 27 -1.85 11.16 16.11
C MET A 27 -0.38 11.59 16.01
N ASP A 28 0.33 11.17 14.97
CA ASP A 28 1.76 11.43 14.80
C ASP A 28 2.05 12.66 13.92
N TYR A 29 1.18 12.91 12.93
CA TYR A 29 1.41 13.91 11.88
C TYR A 29 0.30 14.98 11.78
N GLY A 30 -0.78 14.86 12.56
CA GLY A 30 -1.92 15.77 12.47
C GLY A 30 -2.50 15.81 11.06
N GLN A 31 -2.60 17.02 10.49
CA GLN A 31 -3.09 17.24 9.12
C GLN A 31 -2.01 17.05 8.04
N ASP A 32 -0.75 16.81 8.42
CA ASP A 32 0.37 16.67 7.47
C ASP A 32 0.46 15.26 6.86
N THR A 33 -0.49 15.00 5.95
CA THR A 33 -0.54 13.80 5.10
C THR A 33 0.71 13.63 4.24
N THR A 34 1.35 14.73 3.84
CA THR A 34 2.51 14.69 2.94
C THR A 34 3.71 14.09 3.64
N THR A 35 3.99 14.54 4.87
CA THR A 35 5.07 13.97 5.69
C THR A 35 4.80 12.50 6.01
N TYR A 36 3.55 12.14 6.34
CA TYR A 36 3.17 10.74 6.55
C TYR A 36 3.50 9.85 5.34
N ILE A 37 3.04 10.23 4.14
CA ILE A 37 3.29 9.46 2.90
C ILE A 37 4.79 9.35 2.63
N ASN A 38 5.54 10.45 2.77
CA ASN A 38 6.99 10.42 2.57
C ASN A 38 7.67 9.44 3.53
N LYS A 39 7.27 9.43 4.81
CA LYS A 39 7.80 8.50 5.80
C LYS A 39 7.42 7.05 5.51
N VAL A 40 6.20 6.80 5.06
CA VAL A 40 5.78 5.47 4.60
C VAL A 40 6.71 5.00 3.48
N MET A 41 6.88 5.79 2.41
CA MET A 41 7.70 5.40 1.25
C MET A 41 9.18 5.17 1.58
N MET A 42 9.73 5.91 2.56
CA MET A 42 11.09 5.70 3.06
C MET A 42 11.25 4.40 3.87
N ASN A 43 10.15 3.91 4.47
CA ASN A 43 10.16 2.77 5.39
C ASN A 43 9.51 1.50 4.79
N VAL A 44 9.06 1.54 3.53
CA VAL A 44 8.52 0.35 2.84
C VAL A 44 9.60 -0.72 2.73
N ASP A 45 9.25 -1.95 3.14
CA ASP A 45 10.06 -3.13 2.83
C ASP A 45 9.83 -3.58 1.38
N TRP A 46 10.68 -3.08 0.49
CA TRP A 46 10.64 -3.41 -0.94
C TRP A 46 10.96 -4.88 -1.22
N LYS A 47 11.68 -5.57 -0.32
CA LYS A 47 11.96 -7.00 -0.51
C LYS A 47 10.66 -7.79 -0.44
N VAL A 48 9.79 -7.49 0.53
CA VAL A 48 8.49 -8.14 0.65
C VAL A 48 7.60 -7.84 -0.56
N ALA A 49 7.60 -6.60 -1.07
CA ALA A 49 6.86 -6.25 -2.28
C ALA A 49 7.35 -7.05 -3.50
N ASN A 50 8.67 -7.19 -3.68
CA ASN A 50 9.26 -7.97 -4.75
C ASN A 50 8.95 -9.47 -4.60
N ASP A 51 9.05 -10.03 -3.39
CA ASP A 51 8.71 -11.43 -3.12
C ASP A 51 7.23 -11.73 -3.47
N ARG A 52 6.32 -10.77 -3.23
CA ARG A 52 4.90 -10.87 -3.64
C ARG A 52 4.79 -10.86 -5.17
N LEU A 53 5.44 -9.91 -5.83
CA LEU A 53 5.42 -9.80 -7.30
C LEU A 53 5.93 -11.09 -7.97
N SER A 54 7.05 -11.65 -7.50
CA SER A 54 7.60 -12.88 -8.07
C SER A 54 6.63 -14.06 -7.97
N LYS A 55 5.84 -14.16 -6.90
CA LYS A 55 4.81 -15.22 -6.77
C LYS A 55 3.69 -15.06 -7.78
N VAL A 56 3.24 -13.83 -8.03
CA VAL A 56 2.19 -13.54 -9.02
C VAL A 56 2.67 -13.93 -10.41
N VAL A 57 3.84 -13.42 -10.83
CA VAL A 57 4.41 -13.70 -12.15
C VAL A 57 4.67 -15.19 -12.35
N ALA A 58 5.16 -15.90 -11.33
CA ALA A 58 5.38 -17.34 -11.42
C ALA A 58 4.06 -18.14 -11.55
N THR A 59 2.95 -17.63 -10.99
CA THR A 59 1.62 -18.25 -11.11
C THR A 59 1.02 -18.00 -12.50
N GLU A 60 1.29 -16.86 -13.14
CA GLU A 60 0.84 -16.56 -14.50
C GLU A 60 1.63 -17.32 -15.58
N ALA A 61 2.86 -17.74 -15.29
CA ALA A 61 3.72 -18.48 -16.21
C ALA A 61 3.49 -20.00 -16.21
N ALA A 62 2.69 -20.52 -15.27
CA ALA A 62 2.34 -21.93 -15.11
C ALA A 62 0.96 -22.23 -15.70
#